data_AF-A0A383EEQ0-F1
#
_entry.id   AF-A0A383EEQ0-F1
#
_cell.length_a   1.000
_cell.length_b   1.000
_cell.length_c   1.000
_cell.angle_alpha   90.00
_cell.angle_beta   90.00
_cell.angle_gamma   90.00
#
_symmetry.space_group_name_H-M   'P 1'
#
loop_
_entity.id
_entity.type
_entity.pdbx_description
1 polymer ?
#
loop_
_entity_poly.entity_id
_entity_poly.type
_entity_poly.pdbx_seq_one_letter_code
_entity_poly.pdbx_strand_id
1 'polypeptide(L)'
;DANQAWSLPQAIDACLSLKEMEPYWIEEPTQPDDVSAHKTLADIIAPVPVAVGEAVSNRVLWKNFLQARAVGIVQADCTRLAGISEWLAVAMLARQFPVRVVPHVGDMGQIHQHLVLFSHIALGHEKLFLEYIPHLRDNFVHPANVVGGHYMPSLEPGCGTDIYPSS
;
A
#
# COMPACT_ATOMS: atom_id res chain seq x y z
N ASP A 1 1.44 -8.47 -8.09
CA ASP A 1 1.32 -7.12 -8.63
C ASP A 1 1.30 -7.19 -10.16
N ALA A 2 0.42 -6.41 -10.79
CA ALA A 2 0.23 -6.32 -12.23
C ALA A 2 0.50 -4.91 -12.79
N ASN A 3 0.81 -3.93 -11.93
CA ASN A 3 1.20 -2.56 -12.30
C ASN A 3 0.36 -1.96 -13.44
N GLN A 4 -0.96 -2.11 -13.36
CA GLN A 4 -1.97 -1.49 -14.22
C GLN A 4 -1.96 -2.01 -15.66
N ALA A 5 -1.29 -3.13 -15.92
CA ALA A 5 -0.98 -3.59 -17.28
C ALA A 5 -2.21 -4.10 -18.06
N TRP A 6 -3.31 -4.43 -17.39
CA TRP A 6 -4.45 -5.08 -18.02
C TRP A 6 -5.66 -4.15 -18.15
N SER A 7 -6.35 -4.24 -19.27
CA SER A 7 -7.74 -3.77 -19.36
C SER A 7 -8.65 -4.63 -18.46
N LEU A 8 -9.86 -4.15 -18.12
CA LEU A 8 -10.77 -4.91 -17.25
C LEU A 8 -11.04 -6.37 -17.74
N PRO A 9 -11.34 -6.64 -19.03
CA PRO A 9 -11.51 -8.02 -19.49
C PRO A 9 -10.26 -8.88 -19.30
N GLN A 10 -9.09 -8.34 -19.63
CA GLN A 10 -7.81 -9.03 -19.45
C GLN A 10 -7.52 -9.30 -17.97
N ALA A 11 -7.83 -8.34 -17.09
CA ALA A 11 -7.66 -8.48 -15.66
C ALA A 11 -8.56 -9.58 -15.09
N ILE A 12 -9.82 -9.67 -15.55
CA ILE A 12 -10.74 -10.74 -15.16
C ILE A 12 -10.16 -12.10 -15.55
N ASP A 13 -9.79 -12.27 -16.81
CA ASP A 13 -9.25 -13.54 -17.32
C ASP A 13 -7.96 -13.95 -16.57
N ALA A 14 -7.04 -13.00 -16.40
CA ALA A 14 -5.79 -13.22 -15.68
C ALA A 14 -6.04 -13.60 -14.22
N CYS A 15 -6.86 -12.84 -13.48
CA CYS A 15 -7.13 -13.10 -12.07
C CYS A 15 -7.85 -14.44 -11.85
N LEU A 16 -8.77 -14.83 -12.75
CA LEU A 16 -9.43 -16.13 -12.68
C LEU A 16 -8.43 -17.28 -12.89
N SER A 17 -7.49 -17.12 -13.83
CA SER A 17 -6.43 -18.12 -14.06
C SER A 17 -5.46 -18.24 -12.88
N LEU A 18 -5.18 -17.13 -12.19
CA LEU A 18 -4.30 -17.08 -11.03
C LEU A 18 -4.96 -17.58 -9.73
N LYS A 19 -6.28 -17.83 -9.74
CA LYS A 19 -7.04 -18.18 -8.52
C LYS A 19 -6.53 -19.46 -7.85
N GLU A 20 -6.05 -20.42 -8.63
CA GLU A 20 -5.50 -21.69 -8.12
C GLU A 20 -4.20 -21.51 -7.33
N MET A 21 -3.50 -20.37 -7.49
CA MET A 21 -2.30 -20.05 -6.72
C MET A 21 -2.61 -19.48 -5.33
N GLU A 22 -3.89 -19.30 -5.01
CA GLU A 22 -4.36 -18.69 -3.75
C GLU A 22 -3.60 -17.39 -3.40
N PRO A 23 -3.52 -16.42 -4.32
CA PRO A 23 -2.77 -15.20 -4.08
C PRO A 23 -3.33 -14.46 -2.87
N TYR A 24 -2.44 -13.95 -2.03
CA TYR A 24 -2.83 -13.20 -0.83
C TYR A 24 -3.60 -11.91 -1.19
N TRP A 25 -3.28 -11.29 -2.34
CA TRP A 25 -4.06 -10.29 -3.04
C TRP A 25 -3.66 -10.22 -4.52
N ILE A 26 -4.46 -9.52 -5.34
CA ILE A 26 -4.05 -9.03 -6.65
C ILE A 26 -3.89 -7.52 -6.59
N GLU A 27 -2.74 -7.02 -7.00
CA GLU A 27 -2.35 -5.61 -6.90
C GLU A 27 -2.34 -4.93 -8.25
N GLU A 28 -2.85 -3.70 -8.27
CA GLU A 28 -3.00 -2.81 -9.42
C GLU A 28 -3.35 -3.57 -10.73
N PRO A 29 -4.48 -4.30 -10.76
CA PRO A 29 -4.82 -5.13 -11.92
C PRO A 29 -5.18 -4.32 -13.17
N THR A 30 -5.59 -3.07 -13.02
CA THR A 30 -6.08 -2.20 -14.11
C THR A 30 -5.85 -0.72 -13.77
N GLN A 31 -6.34 0.18 -14.61
CA GLN A 31 -6.13 1.63 -14.48
C GLN A 31 -6.47 2.17 -13.08
N PRO A 32 -5.54 2.87 -12.40
CA PRO A 32 -5.67 3.22 -10.97
C PRO A 32 -6.75 4.27 -10.67
N ASP A 33 -7.25 4.97 -11.69
CA ASP A 33 -8.37 5.90 -11.56
C ASP A 33 -9.75 5.23 -11.76
N ASP A 34 -9.78 4.00 -12.30
CA ASP A 34 -11.03 3.31 -12.62
C ASP A 34 -11.58 2.52 -11.43
N VAL A 35 -12.24 3.26 -10.53
CA VAL A 35 -12.91 2.69 -9.34
C VAL A 35 -13.95 1.65 -9.71
N SER A 36 -14.66 1.83 -10.83
CA SER A 36 -15.76 0.96 -11.25
C SER A 36 -15.23 -0.38 -11.77
N ALA A 37 -14.13 -0.36 -12.54
CA ALA A 37 -13.44 -1.57 -12.97
C ALA A 37 -12.88 -2.36 -11.78
N HIS A 38 -12.25 -1.67 -10.83
CA HIS A 38 -11.76 -2.32 -9.60
C HIS A 38 -12.88 -2.93 -8.78
N LYS A 39 -14.04 -2.26 -8.67
CA LYS A 39 -15.23 -2.83 -8.02
C LYS A 39 -15.70 -4.10 -8.73
N THR A 40 -15.86 -4.03 -10.05
CA THR A 40 -16.31 -5.17 -10.86
C THR A 40 -15.37 -6.36 -10.66
N LEU A 41 -14.06 -6.13 -10.72
CA LEU A 41 -13.06 -7.17 -10.53
C LEU A 41 -13.08 -7.73 -9.10
N ALA A 42 -13.14 -6.87 -8.07
CA ALA A 42 -13.18 -7.29 -6.67
C ALA A 42 -14.37 -8.22 -6.37
N ASP A 43 -15.53 -7.99 -6.98
CA ASP A 43 -16.70 -8.88 -6.84
C ASP A 43 -16.49 -10.23 -7.53
N ILE A 44 -15.82 -10.26 -8.69
CA ILE A 44 -15.57 -11.47 -9.46
C ILE A 44 -14.53 -12.38 -8.79
N ILE A 45 -13.44 -11.79 -8.28
CA ILE A 45 -12.28 -12.56 -7.80
C ILE A 45 -12.39 -12.94 -6.32
N ALA A 46 -13.44 -12.49 -5.64
CA ALA A 46 -13.70 -12.83 -4.24
C ALA A 46 -13.55 -14.35 -3.99
N PRO A 47 -12.96 -14.75 -2.84
CA PRO A 47 -12.56 -13.91 -1.71
C PRO A 47 -11.16 -13.29 -1.83
N VAL A 48 -10.47 -13.43 -2.97
CA VAL A 48 -9.14 -12.82 -3.16
C VAL A 48 -9.30 -11.30 -3.13
N PRO A 49 -8.59 -10.57 -2.26
CA PRO A 49 -8.72 -9.13 -2.18
C PRO A 49 -7.97 -8.45 -3.34
N VAL A 50 -8.54 -7.34 -3.82
CA VAL A 50 -7.85 -6.40 -4.70
C VAL A 50 -7.06 -5.41 -3.83
N ALA A 51 -5.84 -5.11 -4.24
CA ALA A 51 -4.97 -4.11 -3.67
C ALA A 51 -4.69 -3.01 -4.72
N VAL A 52 -4.63 -1.76 -4.27
CA VAL A 52 -4.21 -0.61 -5.08
C VAL A 52 -3.40 0.32 -4.19
N GLY A 53 -2.56 1.19 -4.76
CA GLY A 53 -2.11 2.35 -3.99
C GLY A 53 -1.05 3.25 -4.60
N GLU A 54 0.02 2.70 -5.19
CA GLU A 54 1.18 3.48 -5.64
C GLU A 54 0.84 4.56 -6.69
N ALA A 55 -0.28 4.40 -7.40
CA ALA A 55 -0.78 5.39 -8.34
C ALA A 55 -2.06 6.15 -7.92
N VAL A 56 -2.67 5.83 -6.76
CA VAL A 56 -3.89 6.51 -6.29
C VAL A 56 -3.54 7.92 -5.79
N SER A 57 -4.03 8.94 -6.51
CA SER A 57 -3.46 10.30 -6.46
C SER A 57 -3.79 11.13 -5.21
N ASN A 58 -4.92 10.92 -4.54
CA ASN A 58 -5.34 11.77 -3.42
C ASN A 58 -6.41 11.10 -2.55
N ARG A 59 -6.69 11.70 -1.38
CA ARG A 59 -7.67 11.20 -0.40
C ARG A 59 -9.11 11.12 -0.93
N VAL A 60 -9.48 11.94 -1.94
CA VAL A 60 -10.83 11.91 -2.51
C VAL A 60 -11.02 10.66 -3.36
N LEU A 61 -10.02 10.29 -4.16
CA LEU A 61 -10.05 9.05 -4.92
C LEU A 61 -10.05 7.83 -3.98
N TRP A 62 -9.23 7.85 -2.93
CA TRP A 62 -9.28 6.84 -1.87
C TRP A 62 -10.66 6.68 -1.24
N LYS A 63 -11.31 7.80 -0.90
CA LYS A 63 -12.69 7.79 -0.40
C LYS A 63 -13.64 7.12 -1.39
N ASN A 64 -13.50 7.38 -2.70
CA ASN A 64 -14.34 6.74 -3.71
C ASN A 64 -14.09 5.22 -3.79
N PHE A 65 -12.84 4.76 -3.78
CA PHE A 65 -12.49 3.33 -3.73
C PHE A 65 -13.12 2.63 -2.53
N LEU A 66 -13.01 3.24 -1.34
CA LEU A 66 -13.55 2.69 -0.10
C LEU A 66 -15.08 2.65 -0.11
N GLN A 67 -15.74 3.74 -0.51
CA GLN A 67 -17.20 3.81 -0.60
C GLN A 67 -17.77 2.79 -1.59
N ALA A 68 -17.08 2.58 -2.72
CA ALA A 68 -17.47 1.57 -3.71
C ALA A 68 -17.21 0.14 -3.24
N ARG A 69 -16.42 -0.07 -2.18
CA ARG A 69 -15.86 -1.38 -1.79
C ARG A 69 -15.08 -2.01 -2.94
N ALA A 70 -14.29 -1.19 -3.63
CA ALA A 70 -13.50 -1.58 -4.80
C ALA A 70 -12.11 -2.13 -4.43
N VAL A 71 -11.74 -2.10 -3.16
CA VAL A 71 -10.43 -2.52 -2.65
C VAL A 71 -10.58 -3.25 -1.32
N GLY A 72 -9.74 -4.26 -1.10
CA GLY A 72 -9.61 -4.97 0.19
C GLY A 72 -8.30 -4.65 0.93
N ILE A 73 -7.26 -4.23 0.21
CA ILE A 73 -5.97 -3.80 0.75
C ILE A 73 -5.65 -2.37 0.28
N VAL A 74 -5.57 -1.44 1.23
CA VAL A 74 -5.20 -0.04 0.99
C VAL A 74 -3.68 0.09 1.05
N GLN A 75 -3.05 0.40 -0.09
CA GLN A 75 -1.59 0.60 -0.17
C GLN A 75 -1.21 2.07 -0.35
N ALA A 76 -1.89 2.96 0.39
CA ALA A 76 -1.60 4.40 0.36
C ALA A 76 -0.10 4.66 0.59
N ASP A 77 0.48 5.51 -0.25
CA ASP A 77 1.90 5.87 -0.22
C ASP A 77 2.04 7.37 0.07
N CYS A 78 2.80 7.71 1.11
CA CYS A 78 3.02 9.09 1.52
C CYS A 78 3.88 9.91 0.53
N THR A 79 4.63 9.25 -0.35
CA THR A 79 5.40 9.86 -1.44
C THR A 79 4.56 10.13 -2.69
N ARG A 80 3.44 9.41 -2.84
CA ARG A 80 2.41 9.66 -3.87
C ARG A 80 1.42 10.73 -3.43
N LEU A 81 0.91 10.57 -2.21
CA LEU A 81 0.01 11.52 -1.57
C LEU A 81 0.77 12.78 -1.14
N ALA A 82 0.06 13.77 -0.61
CA ALA A 82 0.64 14.97 -0.05
C ALA A 82 1.32 14.72 1.33
N GLY A 83 2.25 13.76 1.38
CA GLY A 83 3.04 13.43 2.56
C GLY A 83 2.27 12.66 3.64
N ILE A 84 2.87 12.65 4.84
CA ILE A 84 2.36 11.97 6.04
C ILE A 84 0.93 12.45 6.38
N SER A 85 0.66 13.75 6.25
CA SER A 85 -0.64 14.33 6.60
C SER A 85 -1.79 13.74 5.79
N GLU A 86 -1.64 13.63 4.48
CA GLU A 86 -2.69 13.04 3.64
C GLU A 86 -2.75 11.51 3.79
N TRP A 87 -1.59 10.86 3.95
CA TRP A 87 -1.53 9.44 4.27
C TRP A 87 -2.33 9.10 5.54
N LEU A 88 -2.16 9.87 6.62
CA LEU A 88 -2.92 9.70 7.87
C LEU A 88 -4.42 9.87 7.66
N ALA A 89 -4.85 10.82 6.82
CA ALA A 89 -6.26 10.98 6.50
C ALA A 89 -6.84 9.74 5.80
N VAL A 90 -6.09 9.14 4.88
CA VAL A 90 -6.49 7.88 4.20
C VAL A 90 -6.50 6.71 5.19
N ALA A 91 -5.48 6.56 6.02
CA ALA A 91 -5.42 5.51 7.04
C ALA A 91 -6.57 5.61 8.05
N MET A 92 -6.93 6.82 8.49
CA MET A 92 -8.10 7.04 9.37
C MET A 92 -9.41 6.73 8.66
N LEU A 93 -9.53 7.09 7.38
CA LEU A 93 -10.71 6.80 6.58
C LEU A 93 -10.90 5.28 6.38
N ALA A 94 -9.82 4.56 6.11
CA ALA A 94 -9.84 3.11 5.93
C ALA A 94 -10.44 2.35 7.13
N ARG A 95 -10.30 2.88 8.36
CA ARG A 95 -10.91 2.29 9.57
C ARG A 95 -12.43 2.19 9.55
N GLN A 96 -13.09 2.99 8.73
CA GLN A 96 -14.55 2.98 8.62
C GLN A 96 -15.05 1.86 7.68
N PHE A 97 -14.12 1.09 7.10
CA PHE A 97 -14.39 0.05 6.12
C PHE A 97 -13.71 -1.26 6.52
N PRO A 98 -14.21 -2.42 6.07
CA PRO A 98 -13.60 -3.72 6.35
C PRO A 98 -12.42 -3.97 5.39
N VAL A 99 -11.38 -3.12 5.49
CA VAL A 99 -10.17 -3.19 4.67
C VAL A 99 -8.94 -3.19 5.54
N ARG A 100 -7.83 -3.72 5.00
CA ARG A 100 -6.52 -3.70 5.65
C ARG A 100 -5.66 -2.59 5.04
N VAL A 101 -4.74 -2.04 5.82
CA VAL A 101 -3.78 -1.02 5.34
C VAL A 101 -2.39 -1.64 5.29
N VAL A 102 -1.82 -1.73 4.09
CA VAL A 102 -0.47 -2.25 3.83
C VAL A 102 0.19 -1.28 2.84
N PRO A 103 0.86 -0.21 3.31
CA PRO A 103 1.33 0.84 2.41
C PRO A 103 2.40 0.31 1.44
N HIS A 104 2.34 0.81 0.20
CA HIS A 104 3.44 0.70 -0.76
C HIS A 104 4.64 1.54 -0.26
N VAL A 105 5.86 1.10 -0.56
CA VAL A 105 7.10 1.74 -0.08
C VAL A 105 7.87 2.50 -1.17
N GLY A 106 7.26 3.54 -1.77
CA GLY A 106 7.95 4.44 -2.71
C GLY A 106 9.15 5.18 -2.09
N ASP A 107 9.19 5.25 -0.76
CA ASP A 107 10.28 5.75 0.09
C ASP A 107 11.29 4.66 0.51
N MET A 108 11.22 3.46 -0.06
CA MET A 108 12.06 2.29 0.31
C MET A 108 11.90 1.87 1.79
N GLY A 109 10.75 2.17 2.40
CA GLY A 109 10.39 1.76 3.75
C GLY A 109 10.89 2.70 4.85
N GLN A 110 11.53 3.83 4.49
CA GLN A 110 12.12 4.76 5.45
C GLN A 110 11.09 5.48 6.32
N ILE A 111 10.07 6.09 5.72
CA ILE A 111 8.97 6.78 6.38
C ILE A 111 7.88 5.76 6.77
N HIS A 112 7.50 4.85 5.86
CA HIS A 112 6.37 3.94 6.07
C HIS A 112 6.57 2.98 7.25
N GLN A 113 7.80 2.62 7.63
CA GLN A 113 8.06 1.85 8.87
C GLN A 113 7.51 2.55 10.12
N HIS A 114 7.59 3.88 10.17
CA HIS A 114 7.04 4.68 11.27
C HIS A 114 5.52 4.76 11.17
N LEU A 115 4.98 4.91 9.96
CA LEU A 115 3.56 5.07 9.71
C LEU A 115 2.76 3.82 10.05
N VAL A 116 3.26 2.63 9.70
CA VAL A 116 2.60 1.36 10.07
C VAL A 116 2.64 1.12 11.58
N LEU A 117 3.75 1.47 12.24
CA LEU A 117 3.89 1.36 13.69
C LEU A 117 2.93 2.30 14.42
N PHE A 118 2.89 3.57 14.02
CA PHE A 118 1.92 4.54 14.54
C PHE A 118 0.49 4.10 14.29
N SER A 119 0.18 3.64 13.07
CA SER A 119 -1.16 3.20 12.69
C SER A 119 -1.64 2.01 13.51
N HIS A 120 -0.74 1.08 13.83
CA HIS A 120 -1.08 -0.02 14.73
C HIS A 120 -1.36 0.48 16.15
N ILE A 121 -0.45 1.27 16.72
CA ILE A 121 -0.52 1.71 18.14
C ILE A 121 -1.66 2.72 18.37
N ALA A 122 -1.70 3.78 17.57
CA ALA A 122 -2.58 4.92 17.79
C ALA A 122 -3.93 4.77 17.08
N LEU A 123 -3.94 4.13 15.90
CA LEU A 123 -5.15 3.96 15.13
C LEU A 123 -5.75 2.57 15.30
N GLY A 124 -5.06 1.56 15.83
CA GLY A 124 -5.60 0.21 15.99
C GLY A 124 -5.78 -0.54 14.66
N HIS A 125 -4.92 -0.25 13.66
CA HIS A 125 -4.82 -1.06 12.45
C HIS A 125 -4.15 -2.40 12.76
N GLU A 126 -4.46 -3.43 11.97
CA GLU A 126 -3.81 -4.74 12.13
C GLU A 126 -2.31 -4.66 11.85
N LYS A 127 -1.52 -5.36 12.68
CA LYS A 127 -0.09 -5.53 12.43
C LYS A 127 0.10 -6.66 11.43
N LEU A 128 0.14 -6.31 10.15
CA LEU A 128 0.42 -7.22 9.05
C LEU A 128 1.92 -7.18 8.73
N PHE A 129 2.26 -6.98 7.46
CA PHE A 129 3.62 -6.78 6.97
C PHE A 129 3.74 -5.42 6.29
N LEU A 130 4.98 -5.01 6.03
CA LEU A 130 5.34 -3.84 5.26
C LEU A 130 6.23 -4.33 4.12
N GLU A 131 5.98 -3.84 2.91
CA GLU A 131 6.82 -4.13 1.75
C GLU A 131 8.29 -3.75 2.05
N TYR A 132 9.26 -4.49 1.52
CA TYR A 132 10.69 -4.24 1.76
C TYR A 132 11.48 -4.29 0.46
N ILE A 133 12.06 -3.15 0.12
CA ILE A 133 12.83 -2.94 -1.10
C ILE A 133 14.17 -2.29 -0.72
N PRO A 134 15.29 -3.04 -0.66
CA PRO A 134 16.56 -2.52 -0.13
C PRO A 134 17.41 -1.71 -1.13
N HIS A 135 16.89 -1.38 -2.31
CA HIS A 135 17.70 -0.85 -3.43
C HIS A 135 18.51 0.40 -3.11
N LEU A 136 17.96 1.34 -2.32
CA LEU A 136 18.61 2.61 -2.00
C LEU A 136 19.10 2.68 -0.54
N ARG A 137 19.16 1.52 0.15
CA ARG A 137 19.47 1.43 1.58
C ARG A 137 20.75 2.18 1.94
N ASP A 138 21.82 2.00 1.16
CA ASP A 138 23.15 2.52 1.47
C ASP A 138 23.28 4.04 1.32
N ASN A 139 22.25 4.71 0.76
CA ASN A 139 22.23 6.15 0.59
C ASN A 139 21.70 6.89 1.83
N PHE A 140 20.98 6.19 2.73
CA PHE A 140 20.40 6.80 3.92
C PHE A 140 21.38 6.78 5.10
N VAL A 141 21.38 7.86 5.89
CA VAL A 141 22.16 7.96 7.14
C VAL A 141 21.67 6.94 8.17
N HIS A 142 20.35 6.73 8.23
CA HIS A 142 19.68 5.81 9.15
C HIS A 142 18.72 4.89 8.40
N PRO A 143 19.23 3.89 7.67
CA PRO A 143 18.38 3.05 6.84
C PRO A 143 17.47 2.15 7.67
N ALA A 144 16.22 1.99 7.23
CA ALA A 144 15.29 0.99 7.76
C ALA A 144 15.97 -0.36 7.98
N ASN A 145 15.92 -0.89 9.21
CA ASN A 145 16.63 -2.11 9.56
C ASN A 145 15.67 -3.31 9.58
N VAL A 146 15.97 -4.36 8.81
CA VAL A 146 15.15 -5.58 8.77
C VAL A 146 15.97 -6.76 9.28
N VAL A 147 15.49 -7.40 10.34
CA VAL A 147 16.13 -8.55 10.99
C VAL A 147 15.13 -9.69 11.08
N GLY A 148 15.50 -10.87 10.56
CA GLY A 148 14.61 -12.05 10.61
C GLY A 148 13.26 -11.85 9.89
N GLY A 149 13.22 -10.99 8.87
CA GLY A 149 11.98 -10.64 8.16
C GLY A 149 11.09 -9.62 8.88
N HIS A 150 11.62 -8.90 9.88
CA HIS A 150 10.88 -7.88 10.62
C HIS A 150 11.58 -6.53 10.57
N TYR A 151 10.83 -5.48 10.26
CA TYR A 151 11.28 -4.11 10.46
C TYR A 151 11.51 -3.84 11.95
N MET A 152 12.71 -3.35 12.26
CA MET A 152 13.10 -2.95 13.60
C MET A 152 12.78 -1.48 13.79
N PRO A 153 12.03 -1.09 14.84
CA PRO A 153 11.75 0.31 15.11
C PRO A 153 13.03 1.14 15.22
N SER A 154 13.11 2.23 14.46
CA SER A 154 14.22 3.17 14.57
C SER A 154 14.22 3.84 15.95
N LEU A 155 15.41 4.03 16.51
CA LEU A 155 15.63 4.76 17.76
C LEU A 155 16.13 6.19 17.52
N GLU A 156 16.45 6.52 16.27
CA GLU A 156 16.99 7.82 15.90
C GLU A 156 15.85 8.84 15.72
N PRO A 157 16.06 10.13 16.10
CA PRO A 157 15.11 11.19 15.79
C PRO A 157 14.87 11.35 14.29
N GLY A 158 13.64 11.69 13.90
CA GLY A 158 13.28 11.98 12.51
C GLY A 158 12.45 10.87 11.87
N CYS A 159 12.40 10.88 10.53
CA CYS A 159 11.62 9.92 9.72
C CYS A 159 12.48 9.08 8.78
N GLY A 160 13.79 8.93 9.06
CA GLY A 160 14.69 8.06 8.28
C GLY A 160 15.03 8.57 6.88
N THR A 161 14.79 9.85 6.58
CA THR A 161 14.92 10.41 5.22
C THR A 161 16.25 11.09 4.93
N ASP A 162 17.10 11.24 5.94
CA ASP A 162 18.41 11.88 5.75
C ASP A 162 19.28 10.99 4.85
N ILE A 163 19.81 11.59 3.78
CA ILE A 163 20.71 10.94 2.83
C ILE A 163 22.11 11.54 2.94
N TYR A 164 23.13 10.76 2.57
CA TYR A 164 24.50 11.29 2.53
C TYR A 164 24.63 12.40 1.47
N PRO A 165 25.35 13.51 1.74
CA PRO A 165 25.44 14.64 0.81
C PRO A 165 26.04 14.33 -0.58
N SER A 166 26.70 13.17 -0.72
CA SER A 166 27.42 12.75 -1.93
C SER A 166 26.79 11.55 -2.64
N SER A 167 25.58 11.13 -2.24
CA SER A 167 24.82 10.07 -2.91
C SER A 167 24.09 10.58 -4.14
#